data_AF-A0A7F5RD60-F1
#
_entry.id   AF-A0A7F5RD60-F1
#
_cell.length_a   1.000
_cell.length_b   1.000
_cell.length_c   1.000
_cell.angle_alpha   90.00
_cell.angle_beta   90.00
_cell.angle_gamma   90.00
#
_symmetry.space_group_name_H-M   'P 1'
#
loop_
_entity.id
_entity.type
_entity.pdbx_description
1 polymer ?
#
loop_
_entity_poly.entity_id
_entity_poly.type
_entity_poly.pdbx_seq_one_letter_code
_entity_poly.pdbx_strand_id
1 'polypeptide(L)'
;MSDAEDDFMCDDDEEDYGLEYSEDSNSEPDVDLENQYYNSKALKEDAPRLALASFQRVLDLESGEKGEWGFKALKQMIKINFKLGNFNEMMVRYKQLLTYI
;
A
#
# COMPACT_ATOMS: atom_id res chain seq x y z
N MET A 1 -15.56 -10.93 32.12
CA MET A 1 -14.40 -11.50 31.42
C MET A 1 -14.93 -12.16 30.15
N SER A 2 -14.22 -11.93 29.03
CA SER A 2 -14.52 -12.24 27.60
C SER A 2 -15.75 -11.50 27.03
N ASP A 3 -15.72 -10.77 25.91
CA ASP A 3 -14.85 -10.81 24.73
C ASP A 3 -14.41 -9.41 24.29
N ALA A 4 -13.12 -9.29 23.99
CA ALA A 4 -12.50 -8.15 23.33
C ALA A 4 -12.22 -8.52 21.87
N GLU A 5 -13.25 -8.94 21.12
CA GLU A 5 -13.14 -9.38 19.72
C GLU A 5 -14.07 -8.61 18.77
N ASP A 6 -14.45 -7.36 19.10
CA ASP A 6 -15.32 -6.54 18.24
C ASP A 6 -14.61 -5.28 17.69
N ASP A 7 -13.27 -5.26 17.68
CA ASP A 7 -12.47 -4.09 17.27
C ASP A 7 -11.77 -4.27 15.91
N PHE A 8 -12.25 -5.19 15.06
CA PHE A 8 -11.53 -5.56 13.83
C PHE A 8 -12.41 -5.66 12.58
N MET A 9 -13.26 -4.67 12.34
CA MET A 9 -13.99 -4.52 11.07
C MET A 9 -13.81 -3.13 10.41
N CYS A 10 -12.84 -2.32 10.85
CA CYS A 10 -12.77 -0.90 10.49
C CYS A 10 -11.66 -0.47 9.51
N ASP A 11 -11.18 -1.28 8.54
CA ASP A 11 -10.11 -0.74 7.65
C ASP A 11 -9.90 -1.41 6.27
N ASP A 12 -10.98 -1.76 5.54
CA ASP A 12 -10.86 -2.07 4.10
C ASP A 12 -11.65 -1.10 3.18
N ASP A 13 -12.53 -0.26 3.74
CA ASP A 13 -13.38 0.70 3.00
C ASP A 13 -12.92 2.18 3.15
N GLU A 14 -11.69 2.44 3.58
CA GLU A 14 -11.12 3.81 3.68
C GLU A 14 -10.14 4.11 2.50
N GLU A 15 -10.36 3.46 1.36
CA GLU A 15 -9.61 3.67 0.10
C GLU A 15 -10.32 4.64 -0.88
N ASP A 16 -11.36 5.36 -0.46
CA ASP A 16 -12.05 6.40 -1.26
C ASP A 16 -11.79 7.81 -0.70
N TYR A 17 -10.53 8.21 -0.60
CA TYR A 17 -10.19 9.61 -0.37
C TYR A 17 -10.37 10.37 -1.69
N GLY A 18 -11.55 10.96 -1.86
CA GLY A 18 -11.96 11.76 -3.01
C GLY A 18 -10.95 12.86 -3.35
N LEU A 19 -10.07 12.57 -4.31
CA LEU A 19 -9.28 13.55 -5.04
C LEU A 19 -9.74 13.51 -6.49
N GLU A 20 -10.27 14.66 -6.90
CA GLU A 20 -10.84 14.99 -8.20
C GLU A 20 -9.99 14.42 -9.34
N TYR A 21 -10.60 13.60 -10.20
CA TYR A 21 -10.04 13.22 -11.49
C TYR A 21 -9.66 14.49 -12.24
N SER A 22 -8.38 14.87 -12.22
CA SER A 22 -7.85 15.71 -13.28
C SER A 22 -7.86 14.87 -14.55
N GLU A 23 -8.95 14.95 -15.32
CA GLU A 23 -9.21 14.30 -16.61
C GLU A 23 -8.20 14.69 -17.73
N ASP A 24 -6.95 15.04 -17.41
CA ASP A 24 -5.94 15.52 -18.37
C ASP A 24 -4.67 14.64 -18.43
N SER A 25 -4.75 13.38 -18.04
CA SER A 25 -3.70 12.42 -18.37
C SER A 25 -4.26 11.32 -19.25
N ASN A 26 -3.96 11.41 -20.54
CA ASN A 26 -4.20 10.40 -21.57
C ASN A 26 -3.27 9.18 -21.37
N SER A 27 -3.08 8.75 -20.12
CA SER A 27 -2.23 7.63 -19.75
C SER A 27 -3.03 6.35 -19.88
N GLU A 28 -2.46 5.38 -20.59
CA GLU A 28 -2.99 4.02 -20.66
C GLU A 28 -3.26 3.50 -19.24
N PRO A 29 -4.32 2.72 -18.99
CA PRO A 29 -4.59 2.21 -17.67
C PRO A 29 -3.41 1.38 -17.18
N ASP A 30 -2.90 1.69 -15.98
CA ASP A 30 -1.76 1.01 -15.34
C ASP A 30 -2.13 -0.41 -14.85
N VAL A 31 -2.65 -1.25 -15.74
CA VAL A 31 -3.17 -2.60 -15.46
C VAL A 31 -2.11 -3.46 -14.76
N ASP A 32 -0.83 -3.29 -15.10
CA ASP A 32 0.27 -4.02 -14.49
C ASP A 32 0.49 -3.62 -13.02
N LEU A 33 0.34 -2.33 -12.69
CA LEU A 33 0.46 -1.84 -11.31
C LEU A 33 -0.70 -2.32 -10.45
N GLU A 34 -1.92 -2.24 -10.98
CA GLU A 34 -3.13 -2.70 -10.31
C GLU A 34 -3.05 -4.20 -9.97
N ASN A 35 -2.73 -5.03 -10.96
CA ASN A 35 -2.59 -6.47 -10.78
C ASN A 35 -1.51 -6.81 -9.75
N GLN A 36 -0.36 -6.14 -9.81
CA GLN A 36 0.72 -6.36 -8.85
C GLN A 36 0.33 -5.91 -7.44
N TYR A 37 -0.42 -4.81 -7.28
CA TYR A 37 -0.91 -4.35 -5.99
C TYR A 37 -1.88 -5.34 -5.35
N TYR A 38 -2.90 -5.80 -6.08
CA TYR A 38 -3.87 -6.76 -5.54
C TYR A 38 -3.25 -8.12 -5.23
N ASN A 39 -2.28 -8.58 -6.04
CA ASN A 39 -1.49 -9.77 -5.71
C ASN A 39 -0.75 -9.59 -4.38
N SER A 40 -0.14 -8.41 -4.18
CA SER A 40 0.56 -8.08 -2.94
C SER A 40 -0.38 -7.98 -1.74
N LYS A 41 -1.59 -7.43 -1.93
CA LYS A 41 -2.63 -7.31 -0.88
C LYS A 41 -3.12 -8.69 -0.44
N ALA A 42 -3.30 -9.63 -1.36
CA ALA A 42 -3.68 -11.01 -1.04
C ALA A 42 -2.63 -11.73 -0.17
N LEU A 43 -1.35 -11.42 -0.35
CA LEU A 43 -0.25 -12.02 0.42
C LEU A 43 -0.08 -11.45 1.85
N LYS A 44 -0.75 -10.34 2.19
CA LYS A 44 -0.50 -9.61 3.45
C LYS A 44 -0.79 -10.43 4.71
N GLU A 45 -1.82 -11.28 4.65
CA GLU A 45 -2.28 -12.07 5.80
C GLU A 45 -1.49 -13.38 5.93
N ASP A 46 -1.23 -14.08 4.82
CA ASP A 46 -0.54 -15.38 4.84
C ASP A 46 0.99 -15.24 4.98
N ALA A 47 1.57 -14.25 4.30
CA ALA A 47 3.02 -14.11 4.19
C ALA A 47 3.47 -12.64 4.16
N PRO A 48 3.45 -11.94 5.30
CA PRO A 48 3.70 -10.50 5.37
C PRO A 48 5.08 -10.09 4.82
N ARG A 49 6.11 -10.95 4.98
CA ARG A 49 7.45 -10.68 4.42
C ARG A 49 7.49 -10.80 2.90
N LEU A 50 6.71 -11.73 2.33
CA LEU A 50 6.57 -11.87 0.87
C LEU A 50 5.72 -10.74 0.30
N ALA A 51 4.67 -10.33 1.00
CA ALA A 51 3.87 -9.17 0.65
C ALA A 51 4.73 -7.89 0.55
N LEU A 52 5.65 -7.66 1.49
CA LEU A 52 6.60 -6.53 1.42
C LEU A 52 7.45 -6.55 0.14
N ALA A 53 7.98 -7.72 -0.24
CA ALA A 53 8.74 -7.85 -1.49
C ALA A 53 7.86 -7.65 -2.73
N SER A 54 6.59 -8.07 -2.66
CA SER A 54 5.63 -7.90 -3.74
C SER A 54 5.20 -6.44 -3.90
N PHE A 55 4.97 -5.71 -2.81
CA PHE A 55 4.70 -4.26 -2.82
C PHE A 55 5.91 -3.46 -3.29
N GLN A 56 7.13 -3.91 -2.98
CA GLN A 56 8.34 -3.31 -3.55
C GLN A 56 8.34 -3.37 -5.08
N ARG A 57 7.83 -4.46 -5.69
CA ARG A 57 7.71 -4.52 -7.15
C ARG A 57 6.71 -3.51 -7.71
N VAL A 58 5.66 -3.15 -6.98
CA VAL A 58 4.74 -2.08 -7.41
C VAL A 58 5.52 -0.77 -7.56
N LEU A 59 6.38 -0.45 -6.59
CA LEU A 59 7.24 0.75 -6.64
C LEU A 59 8.29 0.68 -7.75
N ASP A 60 8.84 -0.50 -8.01
CA ASP A 60 9.83 -0.69 -9.07
C ASP A 60 9.19 -0.57 -10.47
N LEU A 61 7.94 -1.07 -10.64
CA LEU A 61 7.16 -0.96 -11.88
C LEU A 61 6.76 0.49 -12.17
N GLU A 62 6.45 1.27 -11.13
CA GLU A 62 6.16 2.71 -11.24
C GLU A 62 7.36 3.52 -11.79
N SER A 63 8.54 2.90 -11.94
CA SER A 63 9.71 3.44 -12.64
C SER A 63 10.20 4.81 -12.12
N GLY A 64 9.84 5.15 -10.88
CA GLY A 64 10.19 6.41 -10.24
C GLY A 64 9.23 7.57 -10.52
N GLU A 65 8.19 7.38 -11.32
CA GLU A 65 7.07 8.30 -11.36
C GLU A 65 6.23 8.09 -10.11
N LYS A 66 5.93 9.16 -9.37
CA LYS A 66 5.14 9.05 -8.15
C LYS A 66 3.67 9.07 -8.51
N GLY A 67 3.05 7.90 -8.51
CA GLY A 67 1.64 7.72 -8.80
C GLY A 67 0.85 7.22 -7.58
N GLU A 68 -0.42 6.96 -7.83
CA GLU A 68 -1.37 6.51 -6.81
C GLU A 68 -1.02 5.09 -6.31
N TRP A 69 -0.58 4.21 -7.21
CA TRP A 69 -0.26 2.82 -6.89
C TRP A 69 0.96 2.70 -5.99
N GLY A 70 2.01 3.49 -6.20
CA GLY A 70 3.15 3.54 -5.30
C GLY A 70 2.80 4.09 -3.93
N PHE A 71 1.95 5.12 -3.88
CA PHE A 71 1.45 5.65 -2.61
C PHE A 71 0.65 4.59 -1.82
N LYS A 72 -0.30 3.92 -2.49
CA LYS A 72 -1.09 2.82 -1.90
C LYS A 72 -0.18 1.68 -1.43
N ALA A 73 0.80 1.27 -2.23
CA ALA A 73 1.77 0.22 -1.87
C ALA A 73 2.60 0.60 -0.63
N LEU A 74 3.13 1.83 -0.56
CA LEU A 74 3.90 2.30 0.59
C LEU A 74 3.07 2.31 1.88
N LYS A 75 1.79 2.74 1.83
CA LYS A 75 0.88 2.70 2.98
C LYS A 75 0.73 1.28 3.52
N GLN A 76 0.56 0.28 2.64
CA GLN A 76 0.49 -1.13 3.04
C GLN A 76 1.81 -1.65 3.61
N MET A 77 2.95 -1.28 3.02
CA MET A 77 4.27 -1.67 3.54
C MET A 77 4.53 -1.12 4.95
N ILE A 78 4.06 0.10 5.25
CA ILE A 78 4.13 0.71 6.59
C ILE A 78 3.29 -0.10 7.58
N LYS A 79 2.02 -0.41 7.23
CA LYS A 79 1.12 -1.22 8.07
C LYS A 79 1.72 -2.60 8.39
N ILE A 80 2.31 -3.27 7.38
CA ILE A 80 2.96 -4.58 7.57
C ILE A 80 4.20 -4.47 8.47
N ASN A 81 5.09 -3.50 8.23
CA ASN A 81 6.28 -3.32 9.06
C ASN A 81 5.92 -2.96 10.51
N PHE A 82 4.83 -2.21 10.72
CA PHE A 82 4.30 -1.94 12.04
C PHE A 82 3.81 -3.21 12.74
N LYS A 83 3.00 -4.05 12.07
CA LYS A 83 2.58 -5.37 12.59
C LYS A 83 3.77 -6.29 12.94
N LEU A 84 4.85 -6.22 12.15
CA LEU A 84 6.07 -7.02 12.38
C LEU A 84 7.00 -6.45 13.46
N GLY A 85 6.71 -5.27 14.02
CA GLY A 85 7.59 -4.58 14.99
C GLY A 85 8.86 -3.98 14.38
N ASN A 86 8.94 -3.89 13.05
CA ASN A 86 10.09 -3.34 12.32
C ASN A 86 9.99 -1.83 12.18
N PHE A 87 10.01 -1.10 13.31
CA PHE A 87 9.77 0.34 13.34
C PHE A 87 10.80 1.16 12.56
N ASN A 88 12.07 0.71 12.51
CA ASN A 88 13.11 1.38 11.73
C ASN A 88 12.78 1.37 10.22
N GLU A 89 12.42 0.19 9.70
CA GLU A 89 12.05 0.05 8.28
C GLU A 89 10.74 0.79 7.99
N MET A 90 9.77 0.72 8.91
CA MET A 90 8.52 1.47 8.82
C MET A 90 8.78 2.97 8.66
N MET A 91 9.68 3.55 9.46
CA MET A 91 10.03 4.97 9.38
C MET A 91 10.72 5.34 8.06
N VAL A 92 11.52 4.44 7.48
CA VAL A 92 12.11 4.64 6.14
C VAL A 92 11.02 4.70 5.08
N ARG A 93 10.06 3.76 5.09
CA ARG A 93 8.92 3.75 4.17
C ARG A 93 8.02 4.97 4.34
N TYR A 94 7.79 5.39 5.59
CA TYR A 94 7.02 6.59 5.88
C TYR A 94 7.66 7.86 5.30
N LYS A 95 8.98 8.01 5.44
CA LYS A 95 9.71 9.13 4.80
C LYS A 95 9.60 9.10 3.28
N GLN A 96 9.62 7.92 2.66
CA GLN A 96 9.41 7.79 1.21
C GLN A 96 7.98 8.20 0.82
N LEU A 97 6.97 7.77 1.58
CA LEU A 97 5.57 8.12 1.34
C LEU A 97 5.34 9.63 1.40
N LEU A 98 5.99 10.35 2.33
CA LEU A 98 5.91 11.82 2.40
C LEU A 98 6.44 12.53 1.15
N THR A 99 7.20 11.86 0.29
CA THR A 99 7.65 12.46 -0.97
C THR A 99 6.61 12.42 -2.07
N TYR A 100 5.51 11.68 -1.90
CA TYR A 100 4.37 11.60 -2.83
C TYR A 100 3.35 12.73 -2.60
N ILE A 101 3.55 13.56 -1.57
CA ILE A 101 2.76 14.75 -1.24
C ILE A 101 3.53 15.98 -1.73
#